data_AF-N9WMS6-F1
#
_entry.id   AF-N9WMS6-F1
#
_cell.length_a   1.000
_cell.length_b   1.000
_cell.length_c   1.000
_cell.angle_alpha   90.00
_cell.angle_beta   90.00
_cell.angle_gamma   90.00
#
_symmetry.space_group_name_H-M   'P 1'
#
loop_
_entity.id
_entity.type
_entity.pdbx_description
1 polymer ?
#
loop_
_entity_poly.entity_id
_entity_poly.type
_entity_poly.pdbx_seq_one_letter_code
_entity_poly.pdbx_strand_id
1 'polypeptide(L)'
;MSLFLQAFLVALAVTIAFIDAHTTQTHIFRPIFIGPLVGAIMGDFNTGLQVGVTVELMFLAVIFVGTAVPPNPTISTAIATAVAILGGGGTDLAVATALPVSFIGQIAETVQNSVINVWFMHRAEHAIEILDTRGLVMNNIVFTMAMNALLYGVPTFLAVYFGADFVAGIIKAIPDKIITGLSVGGNMVGAVGFALLLSSIKNHTMWPFLFLGFFFAAYLQINMVGIALLAVVFAALYYYFKLADEGKE
;
A
#
# COMPACT_ATOMS: atom_id res chain seq x y z
N MET A 1 23.24 -4.59 -12.80
CA MET A 1 22.21 -4.12 -13.76
C MET A 1 22.37 -2.61 -13.91
N SER A 2 22.18 -2.01 -15.08
CA SER A 2 22.26 -0.54 -15.19
C SER A 2 21.09 0.12 -14.47
N LEU A 3 21.30 1.31 -13.90
CA LEU A 3 20.25 2.06 -13.19
C LEU A 3 19.02 2.31 -14.09
N PHE A 4 19.24 2.56 -15.37
CA PHE A 4 18.18 2.67 -16.37
C PHE A 4 17.30 1.42 -16.43
N LEU A 5 17.93 0.24 -16.51
CA LEU A 5 17.20 -1.03 -16.58
C LEU A 5 16.49 -1.34 -15.27
N GLN A 6 17.09 -1.02 -14.11
CA GLN A 6 16.44 -1.14 -12.81
C GLN A 6 15.21 -0.23 -12.72
N ALA A 7 15.35 1.06 -13.06
CA ALA A 7 14.25 2.02 -13.03
C ALA A 7 13.11 1.60 -13.98
N PHE A 8 13.43 1.08 -15.16
CA PHE A 8 12.45 0.58 -16.12
C PHE A 8 11.69 -0.65 -15.59
N LEU A 9 12.41 -1.61 -14.99
CA LEU A 9 11.79 -2.81 -14.41
C LEU A 9 10.92 -2.46 -13.19
N VAL A 10 11.33 -1.51 -12.36
CA VAL A 10 10.53 -1.02 -11.23
C VAL A 10 9.26 -0.32 -11.74
N ALA A 11 9.37 0.54 -12.75
CA ALA A 11 8.21 1.19 -13.37
C ALA A 11 7.22 0.19 -13.99
N LEU A 12 7.73 -0.85 -14.63
CA LEU A 12 6.91 -1.94 -15.15
C LEU A 12 6.21 -2.71 -14.03
N ALA A 13 6.93 -3.06 -12.96
CA ALA A 13 6.38 -3.75 -11.79
C ALA A 13 5.26 -2.94 -11.13
N VAL A 14 5.46 -1.63 -10.94
CA VAL A 14 4.43 -0.72 -10.40
C VAL A 14 3.23 -0.63 -11.35
N THR A 15 3.45 -0.53 -12.66
CA THR A 15 2.36 -0.51 -13.65
C THR A 15 1.51 -1.77 -13.58
N ILE A 16 2.14 -2.95 -13.49
CA ILE A 16 1.45 -4.24 -13.35
C ILE A 16 0.67 -4.28 -12.02
N ALA A 17 1.26 -3.80 -10.93
CA ALA A 17 0.60 -3.71 -9.64
C ALA A 17 -0.66 -2.82 -9.69
N PHE A 18 -0.59 -1.66 -10.35
CA PHE A 18 -1.76 -0.80 -10.54
C PHE A 18 -2.82 -1.41 -11.46
N ILE A 19 -2.41 -2.18 -12.46
CA ILE A 19 -3.34 -2.94 -13.29
C ILE A 19 -4.08 -3.97 -12.43
N ASP A 20 -3.37 -4.73 -11.59
CA ASP A 20 -4.00 -5.69 -10.67
C ASP A 20 -4.96 -5.02 -9.70
N ALA A 21 -4.60 -3.87 -9.14
CA ALA A 21 -5.45 -3.12 -8.21
C ALA A 21 -6.84 -2.80 -8.77
N HIS A 22 -6.94 -2.55 -10.08
CA HIS A 22 -8.18 -2.19 -10.76
C HIS A 22 -8.89 -3.37 -11.45
N THR A 23 -8.22 -4.50 -11.67
CA THR A 23 -8.77 -5.61 -12.46
C THR A 23 -8.94 -6.88 -11.64
N THR A 24 -7.83 -7.54 -11.28
CA THR A 24 -7.82 -8.88 -10.71
C THR A 24 -7.80 -8.89 -9.18
N GLN A 25 -7.42 -7.79 -8.54
CA GLN A 25 -7.36 -7.62 -7.08
C GLN A 25 -6.65 -8.76 -6.36
N THR A 26 -5.59 -9.31 -6.96
CA THR A 26 -4.75 -10.34 -6.34
C THR A 26 -3.87 -9.78 -5.22
N HIS A 27 -3.90 -8.46 -5.00
CA HIS A 27 -3.20 -7.73 -3.95
C HIS A 27 -1.67 -7.66 -4.14
N ILE A 28 -1.17 -7.81 -5.36
CA ILE A 28 0.26 -7.60 -5.65
C ILE A 28 0.69 -6.13 -5.47
N PHE A 29 -0.27 -5.21 -5.43
CA PHE A 29 -0.04 -3.79 -5.17
C PHE A 29 0.25 -3.48 -3.69
N ARG A 30 0.05 -4.43 -2.78
CA ARG A 30 0.31 -4.21 -1.36
C ARG A 30 1.82 -3.98 -1.10
N PRO A 31 2.18 -3.04 -0.20
CA PRO A 31 3.55 -2.79 0.23
C PRO A 31 4.37 -4.06 0.52
N ILE A 32 3.77 -5.05 1.17
CA ILE A 32 4.43 -6.31 1.51
C ILE A 32 4.89 -7.13 0.29
N PHE A 33 4.30 -6.92 -0.88
CA PHE A 33 4.68 -7.59 -2.12
C PHE A 33 5.57 -6.72 -3.01
N ILE A 34 5.17 -5.45 -3.21
CA ILE A 34 5.90 -4.54 -4.10
C ILE A 34 7.27 -4.14 -3.53
N GLY A 35 7.41 -4.00 -2.20
CA GLY A 35 8.68 -3.67 -1.55
C GLY A 35 9.78 -4.71 -1.82
N PRO A 36 9.58 -6.00 -1.48
CA PRO A 36 10.55 -7.05 -1.80
C PRO A 36 10.80 -7.19 -3.30
N LEU A 37 9.78 -7.01 -4.15
CA LEU A 37 9.94 -7.08 -5.61
C LEU A 37 10.86 -5.97 -6.13
N VAL A 38 10.68 -4.74 -5.67
CA VAL A 38 11.56 -3.62 -6.01
C VAL A 38 12.96 -3.83 -5.44
N GLY A 39 13.07 -4.33 -4.21
CA GLY A 39 14.34 -4.72 -3.61
C GLY A 39 15.11 -5.76 -4.44
N ALA A 40 14.43 -6.80 -4.92
CA ALA A 40 15.00 -7.82 -5.79
C ALA A 40 15.51 -7.23 -7.11
N ILE A 41 14.75 -6.33 -7.73
CA ILE A 41 15.14 -5.65 -8.98
C ILE A 41 16.39 -4.78 -8.76
N MET A 42 16.49 -4.13 -7.61
CA MET A 42 17.58 -3.20 -7.31
C MET A 42 18.82 -3.87 -6.71
N GLY A 43 18.70 -5.11 -6.25
CA GLY A 43 19.80 -5.94 -5.76
C GLY A 43 19.88 -6.08 -4.24
N ASP A 44 18.93 -5.53 -3.49
CA ASP A 44 18.81 -5.71 -2.04
C ASP A 44 17.38 -6.10 -1.64
N PHE A 45 17.15 -7.42 -1.58
CA PHE A 45 15.87 -7.98 -1.19
C PHE A 45 15.54 -7.73 0.29
N ASN A 46 16.55 -7.73 1.17
CA ASN A 46 16.32 -7.61 2.61
C ASN A 46 15.84 -6.20 2.97
N THR A 47 16.47 -5.16 2.40
CA THR A 47 15.99 -3.79 2.56
C THR A 47 14.60 -3.63 1.96
N GLY A 48 14.33 -4.21 0.79
CA GLY A 48 12.99 -4.18 0.19
C GLY A 48 11.91 -4.84 1.05
N LEU A 49 12.22 -5.97 1.68
CA LEU A 49 11.30 -6.65 2.60
C LEU A 49 11.02 -5.84 3.86
N GLN A 50 12.07 -5.29 4.48
CA GLN A 50 11.91 -4.47 5.68
C GLN A 50 11.08 -3.21 5.39
N VAL A 51 11.37 -2.52 4.29
CA VAL A 51 10.61 -1.34 3.85
C VAL A 51 9.16 -1.72 3.56
N GLY A 52 8.92 -2.82 2.83
CA GLY A 52 7.57 -3.30 2.51
C GLY A 52 6.75 -3.57 3.77
N VAL A 53 7.34 -4.23 4.78
CA VAL A 53 6.67 -4.50 6.07
C VAL A 53 6.39 -3.20 6.82
N THR A 54 7.36 -2.29 6.92
CA THR A 54 7.16 -1.03 7.63
C THR A 54 6.05 -0.21 6.97
N VAL A 55 6.07 -0.07 5.65
CA VAL A 55 5.05 0.70 4.91
C VAL A 55 3.68 0.01 4.96
N GLU A 56 3.61 -1.33 4.93
CA GLU A 56 2.36 -2.06 5.14
C GLU A 56 1.74 -1.74 6.50
N LEU A 57 2.53 -1.74 7.56
CA LEU A 57 2.07 -1.40 8.91
C LEU A 57 1.55 0.04 9.00
N MET A 58 2.15 0.97 8.25
CA MET A 58 1.69 2.36 8.19
C MET A 58 0.33 2.50 7.53
N PHE A 59 0.07 1.71 6.48
CA PHE A 59 -1.15 1.78 5.68
C PHE A 59 -2.15 0.66 5.98
N LEU A 60 -1.96 -0.09 7.07
CA LEU A 60 -2.78 -1.27 7.39
C LEU A 60 -4.27 -0.93 7.60
N ALA A 61 -4.57 0.28 8.08
CA ALA A 61 -5.92 0.80 8.29
C ALA A 61 -6.56 1.52 7.11
N VAL A 62 -5.80 1.69 6.03
CA VAL A 62 -6.25 2.50 4.92
C VAL A 62 -7.22 1.68 4.08
N ILE A 63 -8.50 1.96 4.25
CA ILE A 63 -9.61 1.37 3.52
C ILE A 63 -10.29 2.44 2.66
N PHE A 64 -10.72 2.05 1.46
CA PHE A 64 -11.50 2.91 0.59
C PHE A 64 -12.92 3.04 1.16
N VAL A 65 -13.35 4.27 1.47
CA VAL A 65 -14.71 4.56 1.92
C VAL A 65 -15.38 5.49 0.91
N GLY A 66 -16.25 4.91 0.08
CA GLY A 66 -16.94 5.66 -0.98
C GLY A 66 -15.96 6.22 -2.02
N THR A 67 -16.07 7.52 -2.30
CA THR A 67 -15.22 8.24 -3.27
C THR A 67 -13.96 8.85 -2.66
N ALA A 68 -13.76 8.71 -1.34
CA ALA A 68 -12.57 9.22 -0.67
C ALA A 68 -11.36 8.35 -1.04
N VAL A 69 -10.52 8.86 -1.92
CA VAL A 69 -9.26 8.21 -2.31
C VAL A 69 -8.27 8.37 -1.14
N PRO A 70 -7.78 7.29 -0.54
CA PRO A 70 -6.80 7.38 0.52
C PRO A 70 -5.37 7.63 0.00
N PRO A 71 -4.40 7.90 0.89
CA PRO A 71 -2.97 7.90 0.53
C PRO A 71 -2.56 6.61 -0.19
N ASN A 72 -1.84 6.73 -1.30
CA ASN A 72 -1.53 5.57 -2.14
C ASN A 72 -0.27 4.83 -1.62
N PRO A 73 -0.40 3.57 -1.15
CA PRO A 73 0.71 2.84 -0.55
C PRO A 73 1.63 2.19 -1.59
N THR A 74 1.15 1.90 -2.80
CA THR A 74 1.87 1.15 -3.84
C THR A 74 3.05 1.95 -4.40
N ILE A 75 2.75 3.17 -4.88
CA ILE A 75 3.79 4.06 -5.47
C ILE A 75 4.75 4.56 -4.38
N SER A 76 4.20 4.80 -3.18
CA SER A 76 4.97 5.15 -1.98
C SER A 76 6.02 4.10 -1.67
N THR A 77 5.62 2.82 -1.57
CA THR A 77 6.54 1.72 -1.24
C THR A 77 7.61 1.53 -2.31
N ALA A 78 7.24 1.58 -3.59
CA ALA A 78 8.19 1.38 -4.68
C ALA A 78 9.27 2.47 -4.71
N ILE A 79 8.89 3.73 -4.60
CA ILE A 79 9.82 4.85 -4.58
C ILE A 79 10.62 4.86 -3.28
N ALA A 80 9.99 4.68 -2.12
CA ALA A 80 10.67 4.63 -0.82
C ALA A 80 11.71 3.51 -0.75
N THR A 81 11.40 2.32 -1.28
CA THR A 81 12.34 1.20 -1.36
C THR A 81 13.54 1.54 -2.23
N ALA A 82 13.28 2.13 -3.40
CA ALA A 82 14.36 2.52 -4.30
C ALA A 82 15.28 3.59 -3.69
N VAL A 83 14.69 4.57 -3.02
CA VAL A 83 15.39 5.63 -2.30
C VAL A 83 16.21 5.06 -1.14
N ALA A 84 15.67 4.11 -0.37
CA ALA A 84 16.38 3.46 0.73
C ALA A 84 17.62 2.69 0.24
N ILE A 85 17.51 1.98 -0.89
CA ILE A 85 18.61 1.18 -1.45
C ILE A 85 19.68 2.09 -2.07
N LEU A 86 19.30 3.11 -2.84
CA LEU A 86 20.24 4.03 -3.48
C LEU A 86 20.92 4.98 -2.49
N GLY A 87 20.17 5.44 -1.49
CA GLY A 87 20.64 6.38 -0.48
C GLY A 87 21.44 5.76 0.67
N GLY A 88 21.43 4.43 0.80
CA GLY A 88 22.11 3.71 1.89
C GLY A 88 21.54 3.98 3.29
N GLY A 89 20.39 4.66 3.38
CA GLY A 89 19.75 5.10 4.64
C GLY A 89 18.82 4.06 5.28
N GLY A 90 18.73 2.86 4.70
CA GLY A 90 17.91 1.76 5.24
C GLY A 90 16.41 2.12 5.36
N THR A 91 15.75 1.52 6.35
CA THR A 91 14.29 1.66 6.57
C THR A 91 13.86 3.06 7.00
N ASP A 92 14.71 3.81 7.69
CA ASP A 92 14.37 5.12 8.24
C ASP A 92 14.11 6.14 7.12
N LEU A 93 14.97 6.13 6.10
CA LEU A 93 14.82 6.98 4.93
C LEU A 93 13.59 6.60 4.08
N ALA A 94 13.29 5.30 4.02
CA ALA A 94 12.08 4.82 3.36
C ALA A 94 10.82 5.38 4.03
N VAL A 95 10.73 5.34 5.37
CA VAL A 95 9.57 5.90 6.08
C VAL A 95 9.44 7.41 5.84
N ALA A 96 10.55 8.13 5.87
CA ALA A 96 10.60 9.57 5.62
C ALA A 96 10.02 9.97 4.27
N THR A 97 10.32 9.16 3.25
CA THR A 97 9.93 9.43 1.86
C THR A 97 8.58 8.82 1.50
N ALA A 98 8.17 7.75 2.18
CA ALA A 98 6.92 7.04 1.92
C ALA A 98 5.69 7.94 2.11
N LEU A 99 5.60 8.71 3.19
CA LEU A 99 4.42 9.54 3.47
C LEU A 99 4.23 10.64 2.41
N PRO A 100 5.19 11.52 2.11
CA PRO A 100 5.02 12.54 1.08
C PRO A 100 4.67 11.96 -0.29
N VAL A 101 5.32 10.87 -0.69
CA VAL A 101 5.06 10.21 -1.97
C VAL A 101 3.64 9.62 -2.01
N SER A 102 3.14 9.09 -0.89
CA SER A 102 1.78 8.55 -0.81
C SER A 102 0.69 9.61 -1.06
N PHE A 103 0.91 10.85 -0.62
CA PHE A 103 -0.01 11.97 -0.89
C PHE A 103 0.05 12.41 -2.36
N ILE A 104 1.24 12.42 -2.97
CA ILE A 104 1.37 12.70 -4.41
C ILE A 104 0.62 11.63 -5.22
N GLY A 105 0.78 10.36 -4.84
CA GLY A 105 0.05 9.24 -5.43
C GLY A 105 -1.47 9.37 -5.28
N GLN A 106 -1.95 9.78 -4.11
CA GLN A 106 -3.36 10.06 -3.86
C GLN A 106 -3.92 11.16 -4.76
N ILE A 107 -3.17 12.26 -4.93
CA ILE A 107 -3.59 13.37 -5.81
C ILE A 107 -3.66 12.87 -7.26
N ALA A 108 -2.65 12.13 -7.71
CA ALA A 108 -2.63 11.54 -9.05
C ALA A 108 -3.83 10.61 -9.30
N GLU A 109 -4.15 9.76 -8.32
CA GLU A 109 -5.31 8.86 -8.36
C GLU A 109 -6.65 9.60 -8.31
N THR A 110 -6.73 10.67 -7.53
CA THR A 110 -7.91 11.54 -7.51
C THR A 110 -8.15 12.18 -8.88
N VAL A 111 -7.09 12.71 -9.51
CA VAL A 111 -7.17 13.28 -10.87
C VAL A 111 -7.52 12.22 -11.90
N GLN A 112 -6.92 11.04 -11.80
CA GLN A 112 -7.24 9.93 -12.69
C GLN A 112 -8.71 9.56 -12.62
N ASN A 113 -9.24 9.33 -11.42
CA ASN A 113 -10.61 8.90 -11.22
C ASN A 113 -11.63 9.99 -11.57
N SER A 114 -11.32 11.26 -11.27
CA SER A 114 -12.28 12.36 -11.42
C SER A 114 -12.29 12.98 -12.82
N VAL A 115 -11.15 12.95 -13.54
CA VAL A 115 -11.01 13.64 -14.83
C VAL A 115 -10.80 12.64 -15.95
N ILE A 116 -9.79 11.78 -15.82
CA ILE A 116 -9.33 10.92 -16.92
C ILE A 116 -10.33 9.79 -17.17
N ASN A 117 -10.71 9.07 -16.11
CA ASN A 117 -11.66 7.96 -16.22
C ASN A 117 -13.05 8.47 -16.64
N VAL A 118 -13.48 9.63 -16.15
CA VAL A 118 -14.74 10.27 -16.59
C VAL A 118 -14.70 10.61 -18.08
N TRP A 119 -13.57 11.08 -18.60
CA TRP A 119 -13.41 11.33 -20.04
C TRP A 119 -13.51 10.03 -20.87
N PHE A 120 -12.88 8.94 -20.42
CA PHE A 120 -13.01 7.64 -21.08
C PHE A 120 -14.43 7.06 -20.97
N MET A 121 -15.16 7.33 -19.89
CA MET A 121 -16.56 6.92 -19.75
C MET A 121 -17.46 7.58 -20.79
N HIS A 122 -17.37 8.90 -21.00
CA HIS A 122 -18.15 9.57 -22.06
C HIS A 122 -17.83 9.00 -23.45
N ARG A 123 -16.57 8.62 -23.70
CA ARG A 123 -16.16 7.99 -24.96
C ARG A 123 -16.69 6.55 -25.09
N ALA A 124 -16.78 5.82 -23.98
CA ALA A 124 -17.40 4.50 -23.93
C ALA A 124 -18.92 4.59 -24.17
N GLU A 125 -19.60 5.58 -23.61
CA GLU A 125 -21.02 5.85 -23.85
C GLU A 125 -21.29 6.09 -25.34
N HIS A 126 -20.47 6.93 -26.00
CA HIS A 126 -20.61 7.16 -27.43
C HIS A 126 -20.37 5.89 -28.27
N ALA A 127 -19.45 5.02 -27.84
CA ALA A 127 -19.23 3.72 -28.50
C ALA A 127 -20.45 2.77 -28.35
N ILE A 128 -21.19 2.88 -27.25
CA ILE A 128 -22.43 2.11 -27.03
C ILE A 128 -23.54 2.61 -27.97
N GLU A 129 -23.67 3.92 -28.18
CA GLU A 129 -24.67 4.50 -29.09
C GLU A 129 -24.54 3.98 -30.52
N ILE A 130 -23.30 3.77 -30.98
CA ILE A 130 -22.98 3.23 -32.31
C ILE A 130 -22.86 1.70 -32.33
N LEU A 131 -23.16 1.01 -31.22
CA LEU A 131 -23.05 -0.44 -31.04
C LEU A 131 -21.64 -1.01 -31.35
N ASP A 132 -20.59 -0.21 -31.17
CA ASP A 132 -19.20 -0.63 -31.38
C ASP A 132 -18.63 -1.30 -30.13
N THR A 133 -18.75 -2.62 -30.09
CA THR A 133 -18.18 -3.47 -29.04
C THR A 133 -16.65 -3.37 -28.93
N ARG A 134 -15.95 -3.11 -30.03
CA ARG A 134 -14.48 -2.99 -30.03
C ARG A 134 -14.04 -1.65 -29.45
N GLY A 135 -14.73 -0.58 -29.82
CA GLY A 135 -14.58 0.75 -29.24
C GLY A 135 -14.83 0.73 -27.73
N LEU A 136 -15.87 0.04 -27.27
CA LEU A 136 -16.17 -0.11 -25.84
C LEU A 136 -15.02 -0.77 -25.07
N VAL A 137 -14.51 -1.91 -25.56
CA VAL A 137 -13.39 -2.64 -24.91
C VAL A 137 -12.10 -1.84 -24.92
N MET A 138 -11.78 -1.14 -26.02
CA MET A 138 -10.56 -0.32 -26.09
C MET A 138 -10.61 0.85 -25.09
N ASN A 139 -11.76 1.52 -24.97
CA ASN A 139 -11.89 2.67 -24.06
C ASN A 139 -11.98 2.28 -22.59
N ASN A 140 -12.57 1.13 -22.26
CA ASN A 140 -12.66 0.68 -20.86
C ASN A 140 -11.37 0.00 -20.37
N ILE A 141 -10.78 -0.88 -21.19
CA ILE A 141 -9.68 -1.75 -20.75
C ILE A 141 -8.34 -1.17 -21.20
N VAL A 142 -8.13 -1.05 -22.51
CA VAL A 142 -6.80 -0.79 -23.07
C VAL A 142 -6.30 0.62 -22.74
N PHE A 143 -7.12 1.65 -22.99
CA PHE A 143 -6.69 3.03 -22.77
C PHE A 143 -6.58 3.39 -21.29
N THR A 144 -7.48 2.89 -20.44
CA THR A 144 -7.40 3.08 -18.99
C THR A 144 -6.16 2.42 -18.40
N MET A 145 -5.83 1.19 -18.84
CA MET A 145 -4.59 0.51 -18.43
C MET A 145 -3.33 1.23 -18.95
N ALA A 146 -3.36 1.74 -20.18
CA ALA A 146 -2.25 2.53 -20.72
C ALA A 146 -2.05 3.84 -19.94
N MET A 147 -3.13 4.48 -19.48
CA MET A 147 -3.04 5.65 -18.60
C MET A 147 -2.44 5.32 -17.24
N ASN A 148 -2.68 4.13 -16.68
CA ASN A 148 -1.98 3.69 -15.45
C ASN A 148 -0.47 3.64 -15.66
N ALA A 149 0.00 3.14 -16.80
CA ALA A 149 1.42 3.13 -17.13
C ALA A 149 2.00 4.56 -17.23
N LEU A 150 1.23 5.49 -17.79
CA LEU A 150 1.64 6.89 -17.93
C LEU A 150 1.65 7.64 -16.58
N LEU A 151 0.62 7.43 -15.75
CA LEU A 151 0.43 8.19 -14.51
C LEU A 151 1.21 7.64 -13.32
N TYR A 152 1.50 6.34 -13.30
CA TYR A 152 2.22 5.72 -12.18
C TYR A 152 3.56 5.12 -12.61
N GLY A 153 3.63 4.48 -13.78
CA GLY A 153 4.87 3.93 -14.31
C GLY A 153 5.90 5.01 -14.62
N VAL A 154 5.52 6.07 -15.36
CA VAL A 154 6.46 7.14 -15.72
C VAL A 154 6.96 7.91 -14.50
N PRO A 155 6.12 8.37 -13.54
CA PRO A 155 6.63 9.03 -12.35
C PRO A 155 7.51 8.13 -11.49
N THR A 156 7.21 6.83 -11.41
CA THR A 156 8.08 5.87 -10.73
C THR A 156 9.43 5.75 -11.44
N PHE A 157 9.44 5.63 -12.77
CA PHE A 157 10.68 5.59 -13.55
C PHE A 157 11.53 6.84 -13.31
N LEU A 158 10.91 8.02 -13.42
CA LEU A 158 11.59 9.30 -13.20
C LEU A 158 12.13 9.41 -11.77
N ALA A 159 11.32 9.01 -10.78
CA ALA A 159 11.70 9.05 -9.38
C ALA A 159 12.84 8.08 -9.05
N VAL A 160 12.92 6.91 -9.68
CA VAL A 160 14.02 5.95 -9.43
C VAL A 160 15.28 6.35 -10.21
N TYR A 161 15.13 6.80 -11.46
CA TYR A 161 16.26 7.12 -12.34
C TYR A 161 16.94 8.45 -11.98
N PHE A 162 16.16 9.52 -11.79
CA PHE A 162 16.69 10.83 -11.39
C PHE A 162 16.77 11.00 -9.87
N GLY A 163 16.10 10.11 -9.12
CA GLY A 163 16.07 10.18 -7.67
C GLY A 163 17.42 10.00 -7.03
N ALA A 164 18.35 9.21 -7.60
CA ALA A 164 19.64 8.95 -6.96
C ALA A 164 20.39 10.24 -6.57
N ASP A 165 20.48 11.23 -7.47
CA ASP A 165 21.18 12.50 -7.23
C ASP A 165 20.36 13.44 -6.33
N PHE A 166 19.04 13.49 -6.53
CA PHE A 166 18.13 14.28 -5.70
C PHE A 166 18.08 13.79 -4.25
N VAL A 167 18.05 12.47 -4.07
CA VAL A 167 18.05 11.76 -2.79
C VAL A 167 19.38 11.94 -2.08
N ALA A 168 20.51 11.77 -2.77
CA ALA A 168 21.82 12.02 -2.19
C ALA A 168 21.96 13.47 -1.70
N GLY A 169 21.39 14.44 -2.43
CA GLY A 169 21.31 15.84 -2.04
C GLY A 169 20.41 16.09 -0.81
N ILE A 170 19.22 15.47 -0.78
CA ILE A 170 18.30 15.56 0.35
C ILE A 170 18.89 14.92 1.61
N ILE A 171 19.50 13.73 1.50
CA ILE A 171 20.12 13.03 2.64
C ILE A 171 21.19 13.91 3.28
N LYS A 172 22.06 14.54 2.46
CA LYS A 172 23.09 15.44 2.97
C LYS A 172 22.53 16.74 3.57
N ALA A 173 21.33 17.14 3.17
CA ALA A 173 20.67 18.35 3.67
C ALA A 173 19.86 18.11 4.95
N ILE A 174 19.48 16.87 5.27
CA ILE A 174 18.72 16.53 6.47
C ILE A 174 19.70 16.34 7.65
N PRO A 175 19.56 17.11 8.75
CA PRO A 175 20.34 16.92 9.96
C PRO A 175 20.08 15.55 10.61
N ASP A 176 21.11 14.91 11.17
CA ASP A 176 21.02 13.59 11.82
C ASP A 176 19.94 13.50 12.90
N LYS A 177 19.67 14.62 13.61
CA LYS A 177 18.60 14.69 14.63
C LYS A 177 17.20 14.52 14.03
N ILE A 178 16.98 14.96 12.79
CA ILE A 178 15.72 14.81 12.08
C ILE A 178 15.56 13.37 11.57
N ILE A 179 16.62 12.77 11.02
CA ILE A 179 16.62 11.35 10.61
C ILE A 179 16.30 10.46 11.82
N THR A 180 16.96 10.72 12.95
CA THR A 180 16.70 9.99 14.21
C THR A 180 15.26 10.20 14.69
N GLY A 181 14.74 11.43 14.65
CA GLY A 181 13.35 11.72 15.01
C GLY A 181 12.33 11.02 14.11
N LEU A 182 12.61 10.94 12.80
CA LEU A 182 11.79 10.21 11.84
C LEU A 182 11.86 8.70 12.04
N SER A 183 13.01 8.15 12.43
CA SER A 183 13.14 6.73 12.80
C SER A 183 12.27 6.39 14.01
N VAL A 184 12.34 7.20 15.08
CA VAL A 184 11.50 7.01 16.28
C VAL A 184 10.01 7.15 15.93
N GLY A 185 9.65 8.18 15.17
CA GLY A 185 8.27 8.37 14.70
C GLY A 185 7.79 7.23 13.81
N GLY A 186 8.66 6.73 12.92
CA GLY A 186 8.42 5.60 12.03
C GLY A 186 8.05 4.32 12.77
N ASN A 187 8.77 4.03 13.86
CA ASN A 187 8.46 2.90 14.74
C ASN A 187 7.09 3.02 15.42
N MET A 188 6.58 4.25 15.59
CA MET A 188 5.24 4.49 16.15
C MET A 188 4.13 4.45 15.08
N VAL A 189 4.44 4.60 13.79
CA VAL A 189 3.41 4.67 12.74
C VAL A 189 2.66 3.35 12.60
N GLY A 190 3.31 2.20 12.85
CA GLY A 190 2.61 0.92 12.91
C GLY A 190 1.54 0.86 14.01
N ALA A 191 1.77 1.49 15.16
CA ALA A 191 0.78 1.58 16.23
C ALA A 191 -0.39 2.51 15.84
N VAL A 192 -0.12 3.58 15.09
CA VAL A 192 -1.17 4.46 14.54
C VAL A 192 -2.04 3.70 13.54
N GLY A 193 -1.43 2.90 12.65
CA GLY A 193 -2.17 2.01 11.75
C GLY A 193 -3.08 1.04 12.51
N PHE A 194 -2.57 0.39 13.55
CA PHE A 194 -3.40 -0.49 14.39
C PHE A 194 -4.54 0.25 15.11
N ALA A 195 -4.27 1.46 15.63
CA ALA A 195 -5.29 2.27 16.28
C ALA A 195 -6.40 2.70 15.31
N LEU A 196 -6.06 3.07 14.07
CA LEU A 196 -7.03 3.39 13.03
C LEU A 196 -7.88 2.17 12.66
N LEU A 197 -7.29 0.97 12.57
CA LEU A 197 -8.06 -0.27 12.39
C LEU A 197 -9.02 -0.54 13.53
N LEU A 198 -8.55 -0.42 14.77
CA LEU A 198 -9.40 -0.62 15.94
C LEU A 198 -10.57 0.39 15.97
N SER A 199 -10.33 1.63 15.54
CA SER A 199 -11.37 2.66 15.43
C SER A 199 -12.47 2.32 14.41
N SER A 200 -12.16 1.49 13.40
CA SER A 200 -13.17 0.99 12.45
C SER A 200 -14.15 0.01 13.08
N ILE A 201 -13.73 -0.71 14.14
CA ILE A 201 -14.55 -1.67 14.89
C ILE A 201 -15.34 -0.91 15.96
N LYS A 202 -16.52 -0.40 15.59
CA LYS A 202 -17.39 0.40 16.46
C LYS A 202 -18.12 -0.38 17.58
N ASN A 203 -17.84 -1.67 17.74
CA ASN A 203 -18.52 -2.49 18.73
C ASN A 203 -17.72 -2.60 20.04
N HIS A 204 -18.08 -1.76 21.00
CA HIS A 204 -17.46 -1.73 22.33
C HIS A 204 -17.72 -2.99 23.16
N THR A 205 -18.74 -3.80 22.85
CA THR A 205 -19.02 -5.04 23.59
C THR A 205 -17.98 -6.13 23.36
N MET A 206 -17.21 -6.06 22.26
CA MET A 206 -16.17 -7.06 21.94
C MET A 206 -14.76 -6.65 22.41
N TRP A 207 -14.60 -5.52 23.09
CA TRP A 207 -13.32 -5.08 23.65
C TRP A 207 -12.65 -6.07 24.62
N PRO A 208 -13.39 -6.90 25.39
CA PRO A 208 -12.75 -7.95 26.19
C PRO A 208 -11.85 -8.90 25.37
N PHE A 209 -12.23 -9.23 24.12
CA PHE A 209 -11.40 -10.06 23.23
C PHE A 209 -10.11 -9.36 22.81
N LEU A 210 -10.14 -8.03 22.65
CA LEU A 210 -8.95 -7.23 22.36
C LEU A 210 -7.95 -7.29 23.52
N PHE A 211 -8.42 -7.04 24.75
CA PHE A 211 -7.56 -7.08 25.94
C PHE A 211 -7.02 -8.49 26.22
N LEU A 212 -7.82 -9.51 25.96
CA LEU A 212 -7.38 -10.91 26.06
C LEU A 212 -6.28 -11.23 25.04
N GLY A 213 -6.45 -10.80 23.78
CA GLY A 213 -5.41 -10.92 22.75
C GLY A 213 -4.13 -10.17 23.11
N PHE A 214 -4.25 -8.96 23.67
CA PHE A 214 -3.12 -8.20 24.18
C PHE A 214 -2.40 -8.93 25.32
N PHE A 215 -3.14 -9.55 26.25
CA PHE A 215 -2.55 -10.34 27.33
C PHE A 215 -1.73 -11.53 26.79
N PHE A 216 -2.28 -12.27 25.81
CA PHE A 216 -1.57 -13.37 25.16
C PHE A 216 -0.32 -12.91 24.40
N ALA A 217 -0.39 -11.76 23.73
CA ALA A 217 0.75 -11.19 23.02
C ALA A 217 1.85 -10.69 23.99
N ALA A 218 1.47 -9.86 24.97
CA ALA A 218 2.43 -9.15 25.82
C ALA A 218 3.03 -10.04 26.91
N TYR A 219 2.22 -10.89 27.56
CA TYR A 219 2.67 -11.66 28.72
C TYR A 219 3.06 -13.10 28.35
N LEU A 220 2.32 -13.74 27.45
CA LEU A 220 2.61 -15.12 27.04
C LEU A 220 3.53 -15.21 25.81
N GLN A 221 3.85 -14.07 25.18
CA GLN A 221 4.77 -14.00 24.03
C GLN A 221 4.37 -14.97 22.89
N ILE A 222 3.07 -15.23 22.74
CA ILE A 222 2.55 -16.09 21.67
C ILE A 222 2.72 -15.35 20.33
N ASN A 223 3.20 -16.06 19.31
CA ASN A 223 3.35 -15.48 17.98
C ASN A 223 1.99 -15.06 17.38
N MET A 224 2.01 -14.12 16.42
CA MET A 224 0.78 -13.63 15.78
C MET A 224 -0.07 -14.75 15.17
N VAL A 225 0.56 -15.79 14.60
CA VAL A 225 -0.14 -16.96 14.05
C VAL A 225 -0.89 -17.73 15.14
N GLY A 226 -0.26 -17.97 16.30
CA GLY A 226 -0.90 -18.64 17.42
C GLY A 226 -2.07 -17.85 17.99
N ILE A 227 -1.93 -16.53 18.09
CA ILE A 227 -3.02 -15.64 18.52
C ILE A 227 -4.19 -15.68 17.52
N ALA A 228 -3.91 -15.71 16.22
CA ALA A 228 -4.94 -15.82 15.19
C ALA A 228 -5.73 -17.13 15.29
N LEU A 229 -5.05 -18.27 15.52
CA LEU A 229 -5.70 -19.55 15.74
C LEU A 229 -6.59 -19.54 16.99
N LEU A 230 -6.11 -18.97 18.09
CA LEU A 230 -6.91 -18.79 19.31
C LEU A 230 -8.14 -17.91 19.06
N ALA A 231 -7.97 -16.81 18.30
CA ALA A 231 -9.08 -15.93 17.93
C ALA A 231 -10.16 -16.65 17.13
N VAL A 232 -9.78 -17.53 16.19
CA VAL A 232 -10.73 -18.37 15.43
C VAL A 232 -11.50 -19.32 16.35
N VAL A 233 -10.81 -19.97 17.31
CA VAL A 233 -11.46 -20.85 18.29
C VAL A 233 -12.45 -20.08 19.17
N PHE A 234 -12.06 -18.91 19.69
CA PHE A 234 -12.95 -18.08 20.49
C PHE A 234 -14.16 -17.56 19.70
N ALA A 235 -13.96 -17.18 18.44
CA ALA A 235 -15.04 -16.76 17.56
C ALA A 235 -16.03 -17.91 17.28
N ALA A 236 -15.53 -19.12 17.03
CA ALA A 236 -16.36 -20.31 16.84
C ALA A 236 -17.16 -20.64 18.10
N LEU A 237 -16.53 -20.65 19.28
CA LEU A 237 -17.22 -20.90 20.56
C LEU A 237 -18.31 -19.87 20.82
N TYR A 238 -18.02 -18.58 20.62
CA TYR A 238 -19.01 -17.51 20.78
C TYR A 238 -20.20 -17.69 19.83
N TYR A 239 -19.95 -18.06 18.57
CA TYR A 239 -21.00 -18.34 17.59
C TYR A 239 -21.88 -19.52 18.01
N TYR A 240 -21.28 -20.64 18.46
CA TYR A 240 -22.04 -21.80 18.92
C TYR A 240 -22.87 -21.52 20.18
N PHE A 241 -22.33 -20.76 21.15
CA PHE A 241 -23.09 -20.39 22.34
C PHE A 241 -24.25 -19.45 22.03
N LYS A 242 -24.08 -18.52 21.08
CA LYS A 242 -25.15 -17.62 20.67
C LYS A 242 -26.29 -18.35 19.94
N LEU A 243 -25.95 -19.27 19.03
CA LEU A 243 -26.94 -20.15 18.37
C LEU A 243 -27.70 -21.04 19.35
N ALA A 244 -27.02 -21.53 20.39
CA ALA A 244 -27.65 -22.36 21.43
C ALA A 244 -28.63 -21.57 22.31
N ASP A 245 -28.51 -20.24 22.38
CA ASP A 245 -29.47 -19.37 23.06
C ASP A 245 -30.64 -18.98 22.13
N GLU A 246 -30.43 -18.81 20.82
CA GLU A 246 -31.50 -18.54 19.85
C GLU A 246 -32.44 -19.75 19.63
N GLY A 247 -31.98 -20.98 19.86
CA GLY A 247 -32.79 -22.20 19.78
C GLY A 247 -33.65 -22.49 21.02
N LYS A 248 -33.76 -21.56 21.98
CA LYS A 248 -34.52 -21.71 23.24
C LYS A 248 -35.77 -20.83 23.34
N GLU A 249 -36.12 -20.09 22.29
CA GLU A 249 -37.45 -19.47 22.14
C GLU A 249 -38.40 -20.38 21.34
#